data_AF-A0A519KJH5-F1
#
_entry.id   AF-A0A519KJH5-F1
#
_cell.length_a   1.000
_cell.length_b   1.000
_cell.length_c   1.000
_cell.angle_alpha   90.00
_cell.angle_beta   90.00
_cell.angle_gamma   90.00
#
_symmetry.space_group_name_H-M   'P 1'
#
loop_
_entity.id
_entity.type
_entity.pdbx_description
1 polymer ?
#
loop_
_entity_poly.entity_id
_entity_poly.type
_entity_poly.pdbx_seq_one_letter_code
_entity_poly.pdbx_strand_id
1 'polypeptide(L)' 'MKLKFLGTGTSQGVPVIGCTCEVCTSKNPKDTRFRASAMVTTDENKKILIDCGPDFRQQMLINQENHIDIALLTHEHNDH' A
#
# COMPACT_ATOMS: atom_id res chain seq x y z
N MET A 1 -13.90 10.39 -9.94
CA MET A 1 -12.73 10.08 -9.08
C MET A 1 -12.76 8.62 -8.62
N LYS A 2 -11.61 7.94 -8.53
CA LYS A 2 -11.46 6.57 -8.02
C LYS A 2 -10.37 6.49 -6.94
N LEU A 3 -10.67 5.82 -5.81
CA LEU A 3 -9.70 5.51 -4.75
C LEU A 3 -9.33 4.02 -4.81
N LYS A 4 -8.03 3.73 -4.73
CA LYS A 4 -7.48 2.37 -4.65
C LYS A 4 -6.59 2.25 -3.42
N PHE A 5 -6.87 1.28 -2.55
CA PHE A 5 -5.97 0.93 -1.46
C PHE A 5 -4.84 0.04 -2.00
N LEU A 6 -3.60 0.52 -1.88
CA LEU A 6 -2.40 -0.22 -2.25
C LEU A 6 -1.87 -1.05 -1.09
N GLY A 7 -2.08 -0.57 0.14
CA GLY A 7 -1.85 -1.31 1.37
C GLY A 7 -2.74 -0.81 2.50
N THR A 8 -3.03 -1.71 3.45
CA THR A 8 -3.94 -1.49 4.58
C THR A 8 -3.38 -2.07 5.88
N GLY A 9 -2.08 -2.35 5.90
CA GLY A 9 -1.34 -2.86 7.05
C GLY A 9 -0.84 -1.74 7.95
N THR A 10 -0.38 -2.15 9.13
CA THR A 10 0.43 -1.31 10.03
C THR A 10 1.85 -1.12 9.47
N SER A 11 2.71 -0.39 10.18
CA SER A 11 4.09 -0.09 9.80
C SER A 11 4.96 -1.32 9.50
N GLN A 12 4.62 -2.47 10.08
CA GLN A 12 5.31 -3.75 9.86
C GLN A 12 4.66 -4.62 8.77
N GLY A 13 3.51 -4.20 8.22
CA GLY A 13 2.67 -5.04 7.37
C GLY A 13 2.04 -6.21 8.14
N VAL A 14 1.40 -7.11 7.40
CA VAL A 14 0.93 -8.42 7.90
C VAL A 14 1.23 -9.46 6.80
N PRO A 15 1.92 -10.57 7.10
CA PRO A 15 2.40 -11.00 8.43
C PRO A 15 3.56 -10.16 8.97
N VAL A 16 3.67 -10.08 10.30
CA VAL A 16 4.83 -9.50 10.98
C VAL A 16 5.96 -10.54 11.02
N ILE A 17 7.19 -10.11 10.72
CA ILE A 17 8.37 -11.00 10.72
C ILE A 17 8.48 -11.73 12.07
N GLY A 18 8.48 -13.06 12.04
CA GLY A 18 8.59 -13.92 13.21
C GLY A 18 7.29 -14.13 14.02
N CYS A 19 6.17 -13.51 13.64
CA CYS A 19 4.90 -13.70 14.33
C CYS A 19 4.15 -14.94 13.83
N THR A 20 3.62 -15.75 14.77
CA THR A 20 2.85 -16.97 14.48
C THR A 20 1.42 -16.91 15.02
N CYS A 21 0.87 -15.72 15.24
CA CYS A 21 -0.53 -15.57 15.66
C CYS A 21 -1.50 -15.99 14.55
N GLU A 22 -2.76 -16.22 14.92
CA GLU A 22 -3.82 -16.67 14.00
C GLU A 22 -3.90 -15.83 12.72
N VAL A 23 -3.78 -14.50 12.82
CA VAL A 23 -3.83 -13.57 11.68
C VAL A 23 -2.59 -13.70 10.79
N CYS A 24 -1.38 -13.77 11.38
CA CYS A 24 -0.14 -13.89 10.60
C CYS A 24 0.01 -15.26 9.91
N THR A 25 -0.67 -16.29 10.42
CA THR A 25 -0.74 -17.63 9.81
C THR A 25 -2.02 -17.87 9.00
N SER A 26 -2.86 -16.84 8.87
CA SER A 26 -4.15 -16.94 8.17
C SER A 26 -3.94 -17.33 6.70
N LYS A 27 -4.78 -18.23 6.20
CA LYS A 27 -4.84 -18.58 4.77
C LYS A 27 -5.74 -17.63 3.98
N ASN A 28 -6.43 -16.70 4.65
CA ASN A 28 -7.25 -15.71 3.97
C ASN A 28 -6.34 -14.68 3.28
N PRO A 29 -6.39 -14.53 1.95
CA PRO A 29 -5.51 -13.59 1.24
C PRO A 29 -5.69 -12.13 1.69
N LYS A 30 -6.84 -11.76 2.28
CA LYS A 30 -7.07 -10.40 2.81
C LYS A 30 -6.28 -10.08 4.09
N ASP A 31 -5.68 -11.09 4.72
CA ASP A 31 -4.81 -10.90 5.88
C ASP A 31 -3.35 -10.66 5.49
N THR A 32 -2.98 -10.83 4.22
CA THR A 32 -1.69 -10.35 3.71
C THR A 32 -1.80 -8.87 3.33
N ARG A 33 -1.12 -7.99 4.06
CA ARG A 33 -1.28 -6.54 3.95
C ARG A 33 0.07 -5.85 3.86
N PHE A 34 0.26 -5.09 2.79
CA PHE A 34 1.34 -4.11 2.67
C PHE A 34 1.14 -2.93 3.62
N ARG A 35 2.22 -2.16 3.88
CA ARG A 35 2.16 -0.88 4.61
C ARG A 35 1.17 0.07 3.92
N ALA A 36 0.56 0.95 4.72
CA ALA A 36 -0.51 1.83 4.29
C ALA A 36 -0.07 2.71 3.10
N SER A 37 -0.84 2.65 2.02
CA SER A 37 -0.68 3.53 0.85
C SER A 37 -1.95 3.47 0.04
N ALA A 38 -2.26 4.56 -0.65
CA ALA A 38 -3.41 4.63 -1.53
C ALA A 38 -3.08 5.40 -2.80
N MET A 39 -3.87 5.17 -3.84
CA MET A 39 -3.81 5.94 -5.07
C MET A 39 -5.18 6.51 -5.40
N VAL A 40 -5.22 7.80 -5.67
CA VAL A 40 -6.39 8.52 -6.18
C VAL A 40 -6.20 8.73 -7.68
N THR A 41 -7.19 8.33 -8.46
CA THR A 41 -7.29 8.67 -9.89
C THR A 41 -8.38 9.72 -10.07
N THR A 42 -8.01 10.90 -10.56
CA THR A 42 -8.96 11.99 -10.84
C THR A 42 -9.82 11.68 -12.07
N ASP A 43 -10.84 12.49 -12.32
CA ASP A 43 -11.68 12.34 -13.52
C ASP A 43 -10.91 12.66 -14.82
N GLU A 44 -9.83 13.44 -14.74
CA GLU A 44 -8.87 13.71 -15.81
C GLU A 44 -7.75 12.66 -15.91
N ASN A 45 -7.91 11.50 -15.26
CA ASN A 45 -6.94 10.39 -15.21
C ASN A 45 -5.58 10.73 -14.59
N LYS A 46 -5.49 11.77 -13.74
CA LYS A 46 -4.27 12.04 -12.96
C LYS A 46 -4.15 11.05 -11.80
N LYS A 47 -2.96 10.46 -11.62
CA LYS A 47 -2.66 9.49 -10.57
C LYS A 47 -1.88 10.15 -9.43
N ILE A 48 -2.52 10.27 -8.29
CA ILE A 48 -1.95 10.82 -7.07
C ILE A 48 -1.67 9.65 -6.13
N LEU A 49 -0.41 9.40 -5.84
CA LEU A 49 0.04 8.46 -4.81
C LEU A 49 -0.02 9.16 -3.45
N ILE A 50 -0.58 8.48 -2.45
CA ILE A 50 -0.53 8.87 -1.05
C ILE A 50 0.40 7.86 -0.36
N ASP A 51 1.54 8.35 0.09
CA ASP A 51 2.65 7.62 0.70
C ASP A 51 3.36 6.62 -0.25
N CYS A 52 4.69 6.70 -0.28
CA CYS A 52 5.63 5.92 -1.07
C CYS A 52 6.53 5.05 -0.16
N GLY A 53 5.90 4.29 0.74
CA GLY A 53 6.59 3.41 1.67
C GLY A 53 7.33 2.23 1.00
N PRO A 54 7.96 1.34 1.78
CA PRO A 54 8.91 0.38 1.22
C PRO A 54 8.27 -0.74 0.38
N ASP A 55 6.94 -0.86 0.38
CA ASP A 55 6.20 -1.78 -0.49
C ASP A 55 5.85 -1.18 -1.87
N PHE A 56 6.13 0.11 -2.10
CA PHE A 56 5.73 0.87 -3.29
C PHE A 56 5.97 0.11 -4.60
N ARG A 57 7.18 -0.43 -4.79
CA ARG A 57 7.52 -1.20 -5.99
C ARG A 57 6.56 -2.37 -6.20
N GLN A 58 6.28 -3.15 -5.16
CA GLN A 58 5.43 -4.33 -5.26
C GLN A 58 3.95 -3.94 -5.40
N GLN A 59 3.52 -2.88 -4.73
CA GLN A 59 2.19 -2.29 -4.88
C GLN A 59 1.92 -1.86 -6.32
N MET A 60 2.86 -1.15 -6.96
CA MET A 60 2.73 -0.72 -8.36
C MET A 60 2.67 -1.93 -9.31
N LEU A 61 3.56 -2.91 -9.15
CA LEU A 61 3.62 -4.11 -10.00
C LEU A 61 2.34 -4.96 -9.91
N ILE A 62 1.86 -5.25 -8.70
CA ILE A 62 0.65 -6.08 -8.51
C ILE A 62 -0.59 -5.37 -9.06
N ASN A 63 -0.65 -4.05 -8.91
CA ASN A 63 -1.77 -3.25 -9.41
C ASN A 63 -1.65 -2.85 -10.89
N GLN A 64 -0.59 -3.29 -11.58
CA GLN A 64 -0.29 -2.99 -12.98
C GLN A 64 -0.22 -1.47 -13.25
N GLU A 65 0.31 -0.72 -12.29
CA GLU A 65 0.54 0.71 -12.42
C GLU A 65 1.98 0.96 -12.85
N ASN A 66 2.17 1.85 -13.83
CA ASN A 66 3.48 2.15 -14.42
C ASN A 66 3.85 3.63 -14.35
N HIS A 67 2.97 4.49 -13.80
CA HIS A 67 3.20 5.92 -13.68
C HIS A 67 2.43 6.50 -12.47
N ILE A 68 2.96 7.58 -11.91
CA ILE A 68 2.26 8.49 -10.98
C ILE A 68 2.50 9.92 -11.46
N ASP A 69 1.53 10.82 -11.27
CA ASP A 69 1.67 12.24 -11.59
C ASP A 69 2.17 13.04 -10.37
N ILE A 70 1.72 12.67 -9.17
CA ILE A 70 2.01 13.36 -7.91
C ILE A 70 2.21 12.31 -6.81
N ALA A 71 3.19 12.54 -5.92
CA ALA A 71 3.32 11.84 -4.65
C ALA A 71 3.04 12.81 -3.50
N LEU A 72 2.13 12.45 -2.61
CA LEU A 72 1.82 13.17 -1.38
C LEU A 72 2.31 12.31 -0.21
N LEU A 73 3.18 12.87 0.63
CA LEU A 73 3.62 12.22 1.86
C LEU A 73 2.84 12.79 3.03
N THR A 74 2.30 11.91 3.86
CA THR A 74 1.53 12.32 5.05
C THR A 74 2.45 12.79 6.16
N HIS A 75 3.55 12.07 6.42
CA HIS A 75 4.57 12.39 7.42
C HIS A 75 5.86 11.57 7.20
N GLU A 76 6.87 11.76 8.04
CA GLU A 76 8.26 11.31 7.86
C GLU A 76 8.62 9.98 8.55
N HIS A 77 7.66 9.07 8.74
CA HIS A 77 7.96 7.72 9.21
C HIS A 77 8.34 6.78 8.06
N ASN A 78 9.16 5.77 8.37
CA ASN A 78 9.76 4.86 7.39
C ASN A 78 8.74 4.00 6.60
N ASP A 79 7.53 3.80 7.12
CA ASP A 79 6.48 3.04 6.46
C ASP A 79 5.70 3.82 5.40
N HIS A 80 5.96 5.12 5.26
CA HIS A 80 5.28 6.05 4.35
C HIS A 80 6.16 6.53 3.20
#